data_AF-A0A7C4CSH3-F1
#
_entry.id   AF-A0A7C4CSH3-F1
#
_cell.length_a   1.000
_cell.length_b   1.000
_cell.length_c   1.000
_cell.angle_alpha   90.00
_cell.angle_beta   90.00
_cell.angle_gamma   90.00
#
_symmetry.space_group_name_H-M   'P 1'
#
loop_
_entity.id
_entity.type
_entity.pdbx_description
1 polymer ?
#
loop_
_entity_poly.entity_id
_entity_poly.type
_entity_poly.pdbx_seq_one_letter_code
_entity_poly.pdbx_strand_id
1 'polypeptide(L)'
;MGEVVEVQVSMGLTKQTSEKEWTKIEYTVKAKLDSTDEQNVAKAQFEATINSWLQQRFQQMAEQRPVSKPDWEHAEVYENLNWENGSDSRGAHQMIRRDNVNDLQLYNHLESVLKQSKGNLIIGNWHYWLGQEGFIFRRAKKLKQA
;
A
#
# COMPACT_ATOMS: atom_id res chain seq x y z
N MET A 1 -31.93 38.20 8.21
CA MET A 1 -30.75 37.84 7.41
C MET A 1 -29.81 37.14 8.37
N GLY A 2 -29.71 35.80 8.29
CA GLY A 2 -28.84 35.02 9.17
C GLY A 2 -27.38 35.31 8.86
N GLU A 3 -26.58 35.54 9.88
CA GLU A 3 -25.15 35.80 9.75
C GLU A 3 -24.47 34.46 9.41
N VAL A 4 -24.00 34.31 8.17
CA VAL A 4 -23.32 33.09 7.74
C VAL A 4 -21.89 33.15 8.25
N VAL A 5 -21.55 32.26 9.18
CA VAL A 5 -20.24 32.21 9.83
C VAL A 5 -19.41 31.08 9.22
N GLU A 6 -18.20 31.39 8.74
CA GLU A 6 -17.28 30.39 8.21
C GLU A 6 -16.47 29.75 9.36
N VAL A 7 -16.61 28.43 9.54
CA VAL A 7 -15.84 27.63 10.48
C VAL A 7 -14.77 26.87 9.71
N GLN A 8 -13.50 27.21 9.97
CA GLN A 8 -12.36 26.47 9.50
C GLN A 8 -11.79 25.63 10.64
N VAL A 9 -11.76 24.31 10.46
CA VAL A 9 -11.11 23.36 11.37
C VAL A 9 -9.97 22.71 10.62
N SER A 10 -8.75 22.91 11.13
CA SER A 10 -7.54 22.28 10.61
C SER A 10 -7.02 21.33 11.69
N MET A 11 -7.01 20.03 11.40
CA MET A 11 -6.47 19.00 12.29
C MET A 11 -5.39 18.21 11.56
N GLY A 12 -4.25 18.08 12.23
CA GLY A 12 -3.13 17.26 11.77
C GLY A 12 -2.85 16.18 12.80
N LEU A 13 -2.72 14.93 12.35
CA LEU A 13 -2.19 13.86 13.17
C LEU A 13 -0.84 13.44 12.60
N THR A 14 0.20 13.56 13.42
CA THR A 14 1.53 13.06 13.11
C THR A 14 1.71 11.75 13.87
N LYS A 15 1.87 10.63 13.17
CA LYS A 15 2.09 9.33 13.80
C LYS A 15 3.36 8.70 13.25
N GLN A 16 4.16 8.13 14.13
CA GLN A 16 5.33 7.35 13.75
C GLN A 16 4.83 6.04 13.09
N THR A 17 5.08 5.92 11.79
CA THR A 17 4.68 4.77 10.98
C THR A 17 5.77 3.71 10.92
N SER A 18 7.03 4.05 11.25
CA SER A 18 8.17 3.13 11.41
C SER A 18 9.30 3.75 12.27
N GLU A 19 10.33 2.98 12.63
CA GLU A 19 11.48 3.46 13.44
C GLU A 19 12.13 4.75 12.91
N LYS A 20 12.02 5.05 11.60
CA LYS A 20 12.61 6.23 10.96
C LYS A 20 11.65 7.07 10.11
N GLU A 21 10.37 6.71 10.03
CA GLU A 21 9.41 7.40 9.16
C GLU A 21 8.23 7.97 9.96
N TRP A 22 7.98 9.26 9.74
CA TRP A 22 6.91 10.03 10.35
C TRP A 22 5.95 10.45 9.24
N THR A 23 4.72 9.97 9.33
CA THR A 23 3.67 10.38 8.39
C THR A 23 2.80 11.43 9.05
N LYS A 24 2.71 12.60 8.42
CA LYS A 24 1.83 13.69 8.81
C LYS A 24 0.66 13.73 7.84
N ILE A 25 -0.56 13.65 8.37
CA ILE A 25 -1.77 13.84 7.57
C ILE A 25 -2.50 15.05 8.11
N GLU A 26 -2.72 16.05 7.26
CA GLU A 26 -3.41 17.29 7.58
C GLU A 26 -4.71 17.37 6.81
N TYR A 27 -5.81 17.62 7.52
CA TYR A 27 -7.10 17.91 6.91
C TYR A 27 -7.57 19.28 7.36
N THR A 28 -8.09 20.03 6.39
CA THR A 28 -8.75 21.30 6.62
C THR A 28 -10.17 21.20 6.11
N VAL A 29 -11.14 21.37 7.00
CA VAL A 29 -12.56 21.42 6.66
C VAL A 29 -13.03 22.85 6.83
N LYS A 30 -13.71 23.37 5.81
CA LYS A 30 -14.38 24.66 5.83
C LYS A 30 -15.88 24.42 5.75
N ALA A 31 -16.62 24.85 6.76
CA ALA A 31 -18.06 24.77 6.81
C ALA A 31 -18.65 26.17 6.97
N LYS A 32 -19.79 26.44 6.31
CA LYS A 32 -20.58 27.65 6.51
C LYS A 32 -21.75 27.30 7.42
N LEU A 33 -21.89 28.00 8.54
CA LEU A 33 -22.98 27.80 9.49
C LEU A 33 -23.91 29.01 9.46
N ASP A 34 -25.20 28.77 9.61
CA ASP A 34 -26.24 29.82 9.58
C ASP A 34 -26.50 30.46 10.96
N SER A 35 -25.81 30.01 12.02
CA SER A 35 -26.01 30.49 13.39
C SER A 35 -24.71 30.47 14.23
N THR A 36 -24.48 31.56 14.98
CA THR A 36 -23.31 31.79 15.84
C THR A 36 -23.39 31.02 17.17
N ASP A 37 -24.59 30.80 17.70
CA ASP A 37 -24.81 30.09 18.98
C ASP A 37 -24.42 28.61 18.88
N GLU A 38 -24.52 28.03 17.70
CA GLU A 38 -24.17 26.63 17.43
C GLU A 38 -22.72 26.47 16.97
N GLN A 39 -21.97 27.56 16.78
CA GLN A 39 -20.63 27.53 16.20
C GLN A 39 -19.66 26.69 17.04
N ASN A 40 -19.69 26.83 18.37
CA ASN A 40 -18.81 26.07 19.27
C ASN A 40 -19.20 24.59 19.33
N VAL A 41 -20.49 24.27 19.30
CA VAL A 41 -21.00 22.90 19.31
C VAL A 41 -20.70 22.21 17.98
N ALA A 42 -20.98 22.89 16.87
CA ALA A 42 -20.67 22.42 15.52
C ALA A 42 -19.16 22.22 15.35
N LYS A 43 -18.33 23.17 15.81
CA LYS A 43 -16.87 23.02 15.79
C LYS A 43 -16.41 21.81 16.58
N ALA A 44 -16.91 21.60 17.79
CA ALA A 44 -16.55 20.43 18.61
C ALA A 44 -17.02 19.11 17.96
N GLN A 45 -18.21 19.08 17.34
CA GLN A 45 -18.70 17.92 16.60
C GLN A 45 -17.86 17.63 15.35
N PHE A 46 -17.46 18.67 14.60
CA PHE A 46 -16.55 18.54 13.46
C PHE A 46 -15.18 18.03 13.90
N GLU A 47 -14.61 18.58 14.97
CA GLU A 47 -13.33 18.12 15.54
C GLU A 47 -13.42 16.66 15.98
N ALA A 48 -14.48 16.26 16.69
CA ALA A 48 -14.68 14.88 17.12
C ALA A 48 -14.84 13.92 15.93
N THR A 49 -15.60 14.31 14.91
CA THR A 49 -15.81 13.51 13.69
C THR A 49 -14.52 13.37 12.89
N ILE A 50 -13.79 14.47 12.69
CA ILE A 50 -12.50 14.47 11.99
C ILE A 50 -11.48 13.64 12.76
N ASN A 51 -11.44 13.75 14.09
CA ASN A 51 -10.52 12.98 14.92
C ASN A 51 -10.84 11.48 14.89
N SER A 52 -12.11 11.10 15.01
CA SER A 52 -12.55 9.71 14.89
C SER A 52 -12.23 9.13 13.51
N TRP A 53 -12.53 9.88 12.45
CA TRP A 53 -12.20 9.48 11.08
C TRP A 53 -10.69 9.39 10.84
N LEU A 54 -9.91 10.33 11.36
CA LEU A 54 -8.44 10.29 11.31
C LEU A 54 -7.90 9.05 12.04
N GLN A 55 -8.37 8.77 13.24
CA GLN A 55 -7.96 7.59 14.00
C GLN A 55 -8.33 6.29 13.29
N GLN A 56 -9.55 6.18 12.76
CA GLN A 56 -9.99 5.03 11.97
C GLN A 56 -9.17 4.89 10.69
N ARG A 57 -8.84 6.00 10.01
CA ARG A 57 -8.01 5.98 8.80
C ARG A 57 -6.57 5.60 9.12
N PHE A 58 -6.03 6.05 10.24
CA PHE A 58 -4.72 5.60 10.72
C PHE A 58 -4.74 4.15 11.22
N GLN A 59 -5.85 3.64 11.74
CA GLN A 59 -6.03 2.23 12.07
C GLN A 59 -6.12 1.39 10.81
N GLN A 60 -6.90 1.79 9.81
CA GLN A 60 -6.93 1.15 8.49
C GLN A 60 -5.58 1.24 7.78
N MET A 61 -4.83 2.33 7.92
CA MET A 61 -3.43 2.42 7.45
C MET A 61 -2.47 1.60 8.32
N ALA A 62 -2.82 1.30 9.57
CA ALA A 62 -2.07 0.43 10.47
C ALA A 62 -2.42 -1.05 10.29
N GLU A 63 -3.62 -1.38 9.84
CA GLU A 63 -4.06 -2.70 9.39
C GLU A 63 -3.65 -2.95 7.93
N GLN A 64 -3.54 -1.87 7.14
CA GLN A 64 -2.75 -1.81 5.91
C GLN A 64 -1.28 -1.44 6.21
N ARG A 65 -0.79 -1.60 7.46
CA ARG A 65 0.67 -1.66 7.63
C ARG A 65 1.08 -2.87 6.82
N PRO A 66 1.95 -2.70 5.80
CA PRO A 66 2.62 -3.84 5.25
C PRO A 66 3.33 -4.51 6.43
N VAL A 67 3.14 -5.82 6.52
CA VAL A 67 4.02 -6.70 7.28
C VAL A 67 5.46 -6.18 7.10
N SER A 68 6.05 -5.71 8.21
CA SER A 68 7.47 -5.83 8.53
C SER A 68 8.49 -5.54 7.41
N LYS A 69 8.87 -4.27 7.15
CA LYS A 69 9.94 -3.93 6.15
C LYS A 69 9.58 -4.46 4.73
N PRO A 70 10.21 -3.97 3.65
CA PRO A 70 10.07 -4.66 2.38
C PRO A 70 10.72 -6.04 2.54
N ASP A 71 9.91 -7.08 2.55
CA ASP A 71 10.32 -8.49 2.66
C ASP A 71 10.97 -8.98 1.35
N TRP A 72 11.98 -8.25 0.86
CA TRP A 72 12.82 -8.71 -0.26
C TRP A 72 13.63 -9.98 0.11
N GLU A 73 13.53 -10.46 1.35
CA GLU A 73 14.07 -11.74 1.81
C GLU A 73 13.02 -12.87 1.85
N HIS A 74 11.72 -12.59 1.79
CA HIS A 74 10.67 -13.60 1.98
C HIS A 74 9.93 -13.91 0.67
N ALA A 75 10.58 -14.72 -0.17
CA ALA A 75 9.98 -15.22 -1.42
C ALA A 75 8.65 -15.97 -1.20
N GLU A 76 8.46 -16.51 0.01
CA GLU A 76 7.27 -17.22 0.49
C GLU A 76 5.99 -16.39 0.33
N VAL A 77 6.07 -15.06 0.51
CA VAL A 77 4.91 -14.17 0.36
C VAL A 77 4.36 -14.24 -1.06
N TYR A 78 5.24 -14.35 -2.06
CA TYR A 78 4.85 -14.46 -3.47
C TYR A 78 4.44 -15.88 -3.88
N GLU A 79 4.62 -16.91 -3.05
CA GLU A 79 4.15 -18.26 -3.37
C GLU A 79 2.63 -18.37 -3.40
N ASN A 80 1.93 -17.47 -2.70
CA ASN A 80 0.47 -17.39 -2.70
C ASN A 80 -0.13 -16.96 -4.04
N LEU A 81 0.68 -16.43 -4.97
CA LEU A 81 0.21 -16.13 -6.32
C LEU A 81 -0.04 -17.42 -7.11
N ASN A 82 -1.03 -17.40 -7.99
CA ASN A 82 -1.40 -18.55 -8.84
C ASN A 82 -0.42 -18.76 -10.01
N TRP A 83 0.81 -19.14 -9.69
CA TRP A 83 1.86 -19.40 -10.67
C TRP A 83 1.50 -20.55 -11.64
N GLU A 84 1.60 -20.26 -12.93
CA GLU A 84 1.50 -21.24 -13.99
C GLU A 84 2.89 -21.79 -14.30
N ASN A 85 3.01 -23.12 -14.40
CA ASN A 85 4.27 -23.76 -14.79
C ASN A 85 4.48 -23.62 -16.29
N GLY A 86 5.65 -23.16 -16.69
CA GLY A 86 6.12 -23.07 -18.06
C GLY A 86 7.47 -23.76 -18.25
N SER A 87 7.84 -24.02 -19.49
CA SER A 87 9.19 -24.48 -19.83
C SER A 87 9.62 -23.82 -21.11
N ASP A 88 10.86 -23.33 -21.14
CA ASP A 88 11.50 -22.80 -22.34
C ASP A 88 12.80 -23.57 -22.60
N SER A 89 13.55 -23.16 -23.63
CA SER A 89 14.86 -23.71 -23.96
C SER A 89 15.92 -23.51 -22.86
N ARG A 90 15.64 -22.69 -21.83
CA ARG A 90 16.52 -22.38 -20.69
C ARG A 90 16.09 -23.10 -19.40
N GLY A 91 15.00 -23.87 -19.46
CA GLY A 91 14.52 -24.79 -18.43
C GLY A 91 13.09 -24.50 -17.95
N ALA A 92 12.69 -25.22 -16.90
CA ALA A 92 11.43 -24.98 -16.23
C ALA A 92 11.41 -23.60 -15.57
N HIS A 93 10.28 -22.90 -15.72
CA HIS A 93 10.01 -21.61 -15.11
C HIS A 93 8.55 -21.54 -14.67
N GLN A 94 8.21 -20.49 -13.95
CA GLN A 94 6.84 -20.18 -13.58
C GLN A 94 6.49 -18.79 -14.08
N MET A 95 5.24 -18.59 -14.46
CA MET A 95 4.74 -17.31 -14.94
C MET A 95 3.39 -16.98 -14.31
N ILE A 96 3.12 -15.69 -14.18
CA ILE A 96 1.81 -15.15 -13.83
C ILE A 96 1.50 -14.00 -14.77
N ARG A 97 0.22 -13.79 -15.03
CA ARG A 97 -0.30 -12.66 -15.81
C ARG A 97 -1.17 -11.78 -14.93
N ARG A 98 -1.04 -10.47 -15.08
CA ARG A 98 -1.81 -9.48 -14.31
C ARG A 98 -3.33 -9.70 -14.37
N ASP A 99 -3.81 -10.12 -15.52
CA ASP A 99 -5.22 -10.35 -15.86
C ASP A 99 -5.75 -11.71 -15.38
N ASN A 100 -4.86 -12.61 -14.95
CA ASN A 100 -5.21 -13.91 -14.38
C ASN A 100 -4.47 -14.10 -13.05
N VAL A 101 -4.70 -13.21 -12.08
CA VAL A 101 -4.08 -13.28 -10.75
C VAL A 101 -5.11 -13.37 -9.64
N ASN A 102 -4.83 -14.21 -8.64
CA ASN A 102 -5.69 -14.36 -7.46
C ASN A 102 -5.56 -13.20 -6.47
N ASP A 103 -4.41 -12.51 -6.45
CA ASP A 103 -4.16 -11.32 -5.64
C ASP A 103 -3.48 -10.22 -6.47
N LEU A 104 -4.28 -9.22 -6.85
CA LEU A 104 -3.82 -8.09 -7.66
C LEU A 104 -2.93 -7.13 -6.87
N GLN A 105 -3.13 -6.99 -5.55
CA GLN A 105 -2.29 -6.10 -4.73
C GLN A 105 -0.88 -6.65 -4.61
N LEU A 106 -0.77 -7.95 -4.34
CA LEU A 106 0.51 -8.65 -4.24
C LEU A 106 1.25 -8.68 -5.60
N TYR A 107 0.52 -8.89 -6.70
CA TYR A 107 1.09 -8.76 -8.05
C TYR A 107 1.65 -7.36 -8.30
N ASN A 108 0.88 -6.30 -8.03
CA ASN A 108 1.31 -4.92 -8.28
C ASN A 108 2.52 -4.56 -7.42
N HIS A 109 2.60 -5.09 -6.20
CA HIS A 109 3.77 -4.94 -5.35
C HIS A 109 5.02 -5.58 -5.98
N LEU A 110 4.93 -6.86 -6.37
CA LEU A 110 6.04 -7.57 -7.03
C LEU A 110 6.47 -6.86 -8.33
N GLU A 111 5.51 -6.40 -9.13
CA GLU A 111 5.78 -5.66 -10.36
C GLU A 111 6.53 -4.35 -10.09
N SER A 112 6.11 -3.59 -9.07
CA SER A 112 6.77 -2.33 -8.66
C SER A 112 8.22 -2.59 -8.21
N VAL A 113 8.43 -3.60 -7.37
CA VAL A 113 9.75 -4.01 -6.88
C VAL A 113 10.67 -4.42 -8.03
N LEU A 114 10.15 -5.18 -9.00
CA LEU A 114 10.90 -5.56 -10.19
C LEU A 114 11.25 -4.35 -11.07
N LYS A 115 10.30 -3.42 -11.29
CA LYS A 115 10.55 -2.18 -12.05
C LYS A 115 11.66 -1.34 -11.41
N GLN A 116 11.68 -1.21 -10.10
CA GLN A 116 12.77 -0.54 -9.36
C GLN A 116 14.13 -1.24 -9.56
N SER A 117 14.11 -2.56 -9.75
CA SER A 117 15.31 -3.40 -9.95
C SER A 117 15.68 -3.59 -11.42
N LYS A 118 15.29 -2.66 -12.31
CA LYS A 118 15.53 -2.74 -13.77
C LYS A 118 14.93 -4.02 -14.41
N GLY A 119 13.82 -4.49 -13.86
CA GLY A 119 13.04 -5.62 -14.37
C GLY A 119 13.57 -7.00 -14.03
N ASN A 120 14.60 -7.12 -13.18
CA ASN A 120 15.14 -8.41 -12.73
C ASN A 120 15.51 -8.33 -11.25
N LEU A 121 15.13 -9.33 -10.45
CA LEU A 121 15.46 -9.38 -9.03
C LEU A 121 15.58 -10.82 -8.53
N ILE A 122 16.43 -11.06 -7.55
CA ILE A 122 16.47 -12.33 -6.81
C ILE A 122 15.84 -12.08 -5.45
N ILE A 123 14.84 -12.87 -5.10
CA ILE A 123 14.16 -12.86 -3.80
C ILE A 123 14.25 -14.30 -3.27
N GLY A 124 14.93 -14.49 -2.14
CA GLY A 124 15.24 -15.83 -1.60
C GLY A 124 15.91 -16.74 -2.63
N ASN A 125 15.31 -17.90 -2.89
CA ASN A 125 15.80 -18.91 -3.85
C ASN A 125 15.25 -18.73 -5.27
N TRP A 126 14.54 -17.66 -5.57
CA TRP A 126 13.89 -17.44 -6.85
C TRP A 126 14.48 -16.23 -7.57
N HIS A 127 14.74 -16.38 -8.86
CA HIS A 127 15.06 -15.28 -9.76
C HIS A 127 13.82 -14.89 -10.54
N TYR A 128 13.43 -13.62 -10.42
CA TYR A 128 12.24 -13.03 -11.01
C TYR A 128 12.63 -12.05 -12.13
N TRP A 129 11.82 -11.99 -13.18
CA TRP A 129 11.98 -11.00 -14.24
C TRP A 129 10.66 -10.58 -14.86
N LEU A 130 10.62 -9.34 -15.35
CA LEU A 130 9.47 -8.79 -16.07
C LEU A 130 9.44 -9.33 -17.52
N GLY A 131 8.27 -9.76 -17.93
CA GLY A 131 7.91 -10.08 -19.31
C GLY A 131 7.32 -8.91 -20.07
N GLN A 132 6.94 -9.17 -21.32
CA GLN A 132 6.06 -8.28 -22.06
C GLN A 132 4.62 -8.38 -21.51
N GLU A 133 3.79 -7.36 -21.75
CA GLU A 133 2.33 -7.41 -21.52
C GLU A 133 1.85 -7.78 -20.10
N GLY A 134 2.59 -7.41 -19.05
CA GLY A 134 2.14 -7.67 -17.67
C GLY A 134 2.33 -9.12 -17.24
N PHE A 135 3.35 -9.79 -17.81
CA PHE A 135 3.84 -11.06 -17.32
C PHE A 135 4.95 -10.85 -16.31
N ILE A 136 4.93 -11.66 -15.25
CA ILE A 136 6.07 -11.83 -14.35
C ILE A 136 6.48 -13.29 -14.42
N PHE A 137 7.76 -13.51 -14.59
CA PHE A 137 8.35 -14.84 -14.60
C PHE A 137 9.22 -15.04 -13.38
N ARG A 138 9.31 -16.30 -12.92
CA ARG A 138 10.29 -16.71 -11.92
C ARG A 138 10.91 -18.06 -12.24
N ARG A 139 12.13 -18.28 -11.78
CA ARG A 139 12.82 -19.57 -11.84
C ARG A 139 13.54 -19.85 -10.54
N ALA A 140 13.53 -21.10 -10.10
CA ALA A 140 14.32 -21.50 -8.94
C ALA A 140 15.81 -21.35 -9.30
N LYS A 141 16.57 -20.76 -8.39
CA LYS A 141 18.02 -20.71 -8.50
C LYS A 141 18.51 -22.16 -8.47
N LYS A 142 19.30 -22.56 -9.47
CA LYS A 142 20.00 -23.85 -9.40
C LYS A 142 20.90 -23.78 -8.17
N LEU A 143 20.54 -24.50 -7.11
CA LEU A 143 21.47 -24.81 -6.03
C LEU A 143 22.67 -25.46 -6.73
N LYS A 144 23.83 -24.80 -6.71
CA LYS A 144 25.07 -25.47 -7.08
C LYS A 144 25.18 -26.63 -6.09
N GLN A 145 25.01 -27.86 -6.58
CA GLN A 145 25.42 -29.04 -5.81
C GLN A 145 26.90 -28.84 -5.48
N ALA A 146 27.20 -28.75 -4.19
CA ALA A 146 28.56 -28.71 -3.67
C ALA A 146 29.22 -30.08 -3.84
#